data_AF-A0A060Z227-F1
#
_entry.id   AF-A0A060Z227-F1
#
_cell.length_a   1.000
_cell.length_b   1.000
_cell.length_c   1.000
_cell.angle_alpha   90.00
_cell.angle_beta   90.00
_cell.angle_gamma   90.00
#
_symmetry.space_group_name_H-M   'P 1'
#
loop_
_entity.id
_entity.type
_entity.pdbx_description
1 polymer ?
#
loop_
_entity_poly.entity_id
_entity_poly.type
_entity_poly.pdbx_seq_one_letter_code
_entity_poly.pdbx_strand_id
1 'polypeptide(L)'
;MAAHPPKTKILISANKRLQNLKEAFEKKYGEAPLFYAQAPGRVNLIGEHIDYCGYAVLPMAIEQSILAAVTVNDSKKINLANTEPKYKDFTVSSEDMEIDKDNPQWYYYFLCGVKGIQVNSAYYFLC
;
A
#
# COMPACT_ATOMS: atom_id res chain seq x y z
N MET A 1 8.12 -11.77 -10.18
CA MET A 1 6.83 -11.23 -9.70
C MET A 1 5.73 -11.72 -10.64
N ALA A 2 4.53 -12.05 -10.14
CA ALA A 2 3.47 -12.56 -11.00
C ALA A 2 3.11 -11.51 -12.07
N ALA A 3 3.24 -11.87 -13.36
CA ALA A 3 3.05 -10.97 -14.49
C ALA A 3 1.62 -10.39 -14.57
N HIS A 4 0.66 -11.04 -13.90
CA HIS A 4 -0.73 -10.61 -13.83
C HIS A 4 -1.24 -10.84 -12.40
N PRO A 5 -1.25 -9.82 -11.52
CA PRO A 5 -1.88 -9.95 -10.22
C PRO A 5 -3.37 -10.27 -10.40
N PRO A 6 -3.95 -11.17 -9.59
CA PRO A 6 -5.35 -11.52 -9.70
C PRO A 6 -6.22 -10.28 -9.47
N LYS A 7 -6.97 -9.88 -10.50
CA LYS A 7 -7.95 -8.80 -10.42
C LYS A 7 -9.30 -9.40 -10.02
N THR A 8 -9.65 -9.29 -8.75
CA THR A 8 -10.97 -9.72 -8.28
C THR A 8 -11.97 -8.59 -8.49
N LYS A 9 -13.01 -8.85 -9.29
CA LYS A 9 -14.16 -7.95 -9.39
C LYS A 9 -15.03 -8.15 -8.14
N ILE A 10 -15.08 -7.14 -7.28
CA ILE A 10 -15.89 -7.17 -6.05
C ILE A 10 -16.98 -6.11 -6.19
N LEU A 11 -18.22 -6.50 -5.89
CA LEU A 11 -19.31 -5.55 -5.78
C LEU A 11 -19.10 -4.71 -4.50
N ILE A 12 -18.85 -3.41 -4.67
CA ILE A 12 -18.53 -2.51 -3.55
C ILE A 12 -19.67 -2.49 -2.51
N SER A 13 -20.93 -2.51 -2.95
CA SER A 13 -22.09 -2.51 -2.05
C SER A 13 -22.23 -3.77 -1.18
N ALA A 14 -21.59 -4.88 -1.56
CA ALA A 14 -21.59 -6.09 -0.75
C ALA A 14 -20.53 -6.08 0.36
N ASN A 15 -19.61 -5.10 0.36
CA ASN A 15 -18.52 -5.02 1.33
C ASN A 15 -18.51 -3.64 2.01
N LYS A 16 -19.01 -3.61 3.24
CA LYS A 16 -19.11 -2.39 4.06
C LYS A 16 -17.78 -1.63 4.20
N ARG A 17 -16.65 -2.35 4.26
CA ARG A 17 -15.32 -1.72 4.38
C ARG A 17 -14.91 -1.00 3.09
N LEU A 18 -15.17 -1.61 1.93
CA LEU A 18 -14.93 -0.97 0.63
C LEU A 18 -15.85 0.23 0.42
N GLN A 19 -17.12 0.11 0.81
CA GLN A 19 -18.08 1.21 0.73
C GLN A 19 -17.64 2.40 1.59
N ASN A 20 -17.34 2.17 2.88
CA ASN A 20 -16.89 3.24 3.77
C ASN A 20 -15.60 3.91 3.25
N LEU A 21 -14.66 3.13 2.71
CA LEU A 21 -13.43 3.68 2.14
C LEU A 21 -13.71 4.49 0.86
N LYS A 22 -14.64 4.05 0.01
CA LYS A 22 -15.09 4.81 -1.17
C LYS A 22 -15.66 6.16 -0.76
N GLU A 23 -16.58 6.17 0.19
CA GLU A 23 -17.23 7.40 0.67
C GLU A 23 -16.21 8.36 1.30
N ALA A 24 -15.29 7.84 2.12
CA ALA A 24 -14.21 8.64 2.69
C ALA A 24 -13.27 9.22 1.62
N PHE A 25 -12.95 8.44 0.58
CA PHE A 25 -12.10 8.87 -0.54
C PHE A 25 -12.79 9.97 -1.36
N GLU A 26 -14.04 9.75 -1.77
CA GLU A 26 -14.84 10.72 -2.53
C GLU A 26 -15.02 12.02 -1.75
N LYS A 27 -15.26 11.94 -0.43
CA LYS A 27 -15.33 13.12 0.44
C LYS A 27 -14.00 13.89 0.51
N LYS A 28 -12.86 13.19 0.48
CA LYS A 28 -11.53 13.78 0.64
C LYS A 28 -11.01 14.40 -0.66
N TYR A 29 -11.21 13.73 -1.78
CA TYR A 29 -10.59 14.08 -3.07
C TYR A 29 -11.58 14.56 -4.13
N GLY A 30 -12.90 14.43 -3.90
CA GLY A 30 -13.93 14.89 -4.82
C GLY A 30 -14.16 13.98 -6.04
N GLU A 31 -13.47 12.85 -6.12
CA GLU A 31 -13.57 11.88 -7.21
C GLU A 31 -13.62 10.44 -6.69
N ALA A 32 -14.13 9.52 -7.50
CA ALA A 32 -14.18 8.10 -7.16
C ALA A 32 -12.79 7.45 -7.35
N PRO A 33 -12.41 6.47 -6.51
CA PRO A 33 -11.16 5.75 -6.71
C PRO A 33 -11.20 4.89 -7.97
N LEU A 34 -10.10 4.86 -8.72
CA LEU A 34 -9.92 4.06 -9.92
C LEU A 34 -9.81 2.56 -9.61
N PHE A 35 -9.10 2.22 -8.53
CA PHE A 35 -8.95 0.84 -8.06
C PHE A 35 -8.67 0.78 -6.55
N TYR A 36 -8.69 -0.44 -6.02
CA TYR A 36 -8.30 -0.74 -4.65
C TYR A 36 -7.14 -1.74 -4.63
N ALA A 37 -6.22 -1.56 -3.70
CA ALA A 37 -5.15 -2.51 -3.40
C ALA A 37 -5.28 -2.99 -1.95
N GLN A 38 -5.12 -4.30 -1.73
CA GLN A 38 -5.23 -4.91 -0.41
C GLN A 38 -4.03 -5.80 -0.14
N ALA A 39 -3.44 -5.68 1.06
CA ALA A 39 -2.38 -6.55 1.55
C ALA A 39 -2.75 -7.07 2.95
N PRO A 40 -2.85 -8.40 3.15
CA PRO A 40 -3.14 -8.96 4.46
C PRO A 40 -1.94 -8.84 5.40
N GLY A 41 -2.23 -8.72 6.69
CA GLY A 41 -1.26 -9.01 7.74
C GLY A 41 -0.99 -10.51 7.79
N ARG A 42 -0.06 -10.89 8.68
CA ARG A 42 0.32 -12.30 8.85
C ARG A 42 0.63 -12.62 10.30
N VAL A 43 0.29 -13.84 10.70
CA VAL A 43 0.84 -14.50 11.87
C VAL A 43 1.92 -15.47 11.43
N ASN A 44 2.90 -15.71 12.28
CA ASN A 44 3.90 -16.73 12.05
C ASN A 44 3.61 -17.89 13.00
N LEU A 45 3.48 -19.10 12.46
CA LEU A 45 3.13 -20.28 13.27
C LEU A 45 4.37 -20.86 13.94
N ILE A 46 5.50 -20.86 13.22
CA ILE A 46 6.80 -21.31 13.72
C ILE A 46 7.94 -20.69 12.87
N GLY A 47 9.10 -20.51 13.51
CA GLY A 47 10.28 -19.94 12.88
C GLY A 47 10.42 -18.43 13.11
N GLU A 48 10.34 -18.00 14.37
CA GLU A 48 10.62 -16.60 14.73
C GLU A 48 12.12 -16.31 14.66
N HIS A 49 12.50 -15.14 14.16
CA HIS A 49 13.88 -14.65 14.14
C HIS A 49 14.91 -15.52 13.38
N ILE A 50 14.47 -16.38 12.47
CA ILE A 50 15.37 -17.22 11.64
C ILE A 50 15.29 -16.89 10.15
N ASP A 51 14.33 -16.06 9.74
CA ASP A 51 14.11 -15.62 8.37
C ASP A 51 15.29 -14.78 7.85
N TYR A 52 15.80 -13.85 8.67
CA TYR A 52 17.00 -13.07 8.32
C TYR A 52 18.30 -13.88 8.31
N CYS A 53 18.28 -15.12 8.81
CA CYS A 53 19.38 -16.09 8.70
C CYS A 53 19.26 -16.98 7.45
N GLY A 54 18.20 -16.84 6.66
CA GLY A 54 17.97 -17.62 5.44
C GLY A 54 17.30 -18.98 5.66
N TYR A 55 16.79 -19.27 6.87
CA TYR A 55 16.04 -20.50 7.12
C TYR A 55 14.57 -20.36 6.73
N ALA A 56 13.92 -21.48 6.44
CA ALA A 56 12.50 -21.53 6.15
C ALA A 56 11.64 -21.19 7.38
N VAL A 57 10.49 -20.55 7.14
CA VAL A 57 9.49 -20.16 8.14
C VAL A 57 8.09 -20.59 7.69
N LEU A 58 7.14 -20.69 8.62
CA LEU A 58 5.75 -21.09 8.31
C LEU A 58 4.72 -20.03 8.70
N PRO A 59 4.58 -18.93 7.91
CA PRO A 59 3.59 -17.91 8.15
C PRO A 59 2.24 -18.22 7.53
N MET A 60 1.20 -17.55 8.04
CA MET A 60 -0.16 -17.59 7.50
C MET A 60 -0.74 -16.17 7.44
N ALA A 61 -1.33 -15.82 6.30
CA ALA A 61 -2.08 -14.58 6.16
C ALA A 61 -3.33 -14.59 7.05
N ILE A 62 -3.66 -13.44 7.64
CA ILE A 62 -4.88 -13.25 8.44
C ILE A 62 -5.88 -12.35 7.71
N GLU A 63 -7.11 -12.28 8.21
CA GLU A 63 -8.18 -11.48 7.61
C GLU A 63 -7.91 -9.96 7.69
N GLN A 64 -7.24 -9.51 8.76
CA GLN A 64 -6.85 -8.12 8.95
C GLN A 64 -5.84 -7.72 7.87
N SER A 65 -6.06 -6.57 7.27
CA SER A 65 -5.34 -6.15 6.06
C SER A 65 -5.26 -4.64 5.97
N ILE A 66 -4.29 -4.13 5.21
CA ILE A 66 -4.27 -2.75 4.73
C ILE A 66 -5.05 -2.71 3.42
N LEU A 67 -5.94 -1.73 3.29
CA LEU A 67 -6.74 -1.49 2.10
C LEU A 67 -6.54 -0.04 1.67
N ALA A 68 -6.10 0.16 0.43
CA ALA A 68 -5.85 1.46 -0.17
C ALA A 68 -6.80 1.68 -1.35
N ALA A 69 -7.47 2.83 -1.38
CA ALA A 69 -8.20 3.32 -2.53
C ALA A 69 -7.30 4.29 -3.30
N VAL A 70 -7.22 4.14 -4.62
CA VAL A 70 -6.21 4.82 -5.44
C VAL A 70 -6.85 5.42 -6.68
N THR A 71 -6.46 6.66 -6.99
CA THR A 71 -6.66 7.31 -8.29
C THR A 71 -5.33 7.84 -8.79
N VAL A 72 -5.23 8.12 -10.09
CA VAL A 72 -4.06 8.75 -10.71
C VAL A 72 -4.41 10.22 -10.95
N ASN A 73 -3.47 11.10 -10.67
CA ASN A 73 -3.61 12.54 -10.96
C ASN A 73 -2.45 12.99 -11.84
N ASP A 74 -2.62 14.11 -12.54
CA ASP A 74 -1.60 14.67 -13.44
C ASP A 74 -0.51 15.46 -12.70
N SER A 75 -0.62 15.57 -11.36
CA SER A 75 0.41 16.21 -10.55
C SER A 75 1.53 15.21 -10.29
N LYS A 76 2.79 15.64 -10.37
CA LYS A 76 3.96 14.85 -9.97
C LYS A 76 4.04 14.65 -8.44
N LYS A 77 2.91 14.58 -7.75
CA LYS A 77 2.81 14.50 -6.29
C LYS A 77 1.98 13.30 -5.86
N ILE A 78 2.40 12.71 -4.75
CA ILE A 78 1.68 11.66 -4.05
C ILE A 78 0.97 12.31 -2.87
N ASN A 79 -0.35 12.17 -2.80
CA ASN A 79 -1.17 12.64 -1.68
C ASN A 79 -1.67 11.42 -0.91
N LEU A 80 -1.32 11.33 0.38
CA LEU A 80 -1.69 10.25 1.26
C LEU A 80 -2.60 10.77 2.36
N ALA A 81 -3.70 10.03 2.58
CA ALA A 81 -4.60 10.23 3.70
C ALA A 81 -4.88 8.87 4.36
N ASN A 82 -5.27 8.93 5.62
CA ASN A 82 -5.66 7.74 6.38
C ASN A 82 -7.08 7.91 6.92
N THR A 83 -7.83 6.81 7.01
CA THR A 83 -9.17 6.84 7.61
C THR A 83 -9.13 7.05 9.12
N GLU A 84 -7.99 6.74 9.76
CA GLU A 84 -7.79 6.94 11.19
C GLU A 84 -7.12 8.31 11.46
N PRO A 85 -7.77 9.25 12.18
CA PRO A 85 -7.32 10.64 12.32
C PRO A 85 -5.94 10.82 12.95
N LYS A 86 -5.45 9.85 13.74
CA LYS A 86 -4.12 9.92 14.35
C LYS A 86 -2.99 9.89 13.31
N TYR A 87 -3.24 9.35 12.13
CA TYR A 87 -2.29 9.33 11.02
C TYR A 87 -2.58 10.51 10.09
N LYS A 88 -1.81 11.59 10.28
CA LYS A 88 -1.98 12.84 9.53
C LYS A 88 -1.73 12.65 8.04
N ASP A 89 -2.43 13.44 7.23
CA ASP A 89 -2.21 13.52 5.79
C ASP A 89 -0.78 13.92 5.46
N PHE A 90 -0.31 13.47 4.30
CA PHE A 90 1.04 13.72 3.84
C PHE A 90 1.07 13.88 2.33
N THR A 91 1.84 14.86 1.84
CA THR A 91 2.04 15.10 0.41
C THR A 91 3.54 15.20 0.12
N VAL A 92 3.99 14.52 -0.92
CA VAL A 92 5.39 14.53 -1.36
C VAL A 92 5.50 14.54 -2.88
N SER A 93 6.62 15.02 -3.40
CA SER A 93 6.96 14.86 -4.81
C SER A 93 7.19 13.39 -5.14
N SER A 94 6.72 12.94 -6.29
CA SER A 94 6.96 11.58 -6.80
C SER A 94 8.41 11.35 -7.26
N GLU A 95 9.16 12.43 -7.45
CA GLU A 95 10.57 12.41 -7.90
C GLU A 95 11.55 12.54 -6.73
N ASP A 96 11.11 13.17 -5.64
CA ASP A 96 11.93 13.50 -4.48
C ASP A 96 11.23 13.03 -3.21
N MET A 97 11.49 11.77 -2.85
CA MET A 97 10.96 11.12 -1.66
C MET A 97 12.12 10.85 -0.72
N GLU A 98 12.29 11.60 0.36
CA GLU A 98 13.26 11.27 1.41
C GLU A 98 12.62 10.40 2.50
N ILE A 99 13.40 9.49 3.07
CA ILE A 99 12.94 8.59 4.15
C ILE A 99 13.89 8.77 5.33
N ASP A 100 13.39 9.45 6.35
CA ASP A 100 14.07 9.59 7.65
C ASP A 100 13.89 8.31 8.47
N LYS A 101 14.99 7.62 8.72
CA LYS A 101 15.02 6.37 9.48
C LYS A 101 15.03 6.60 10.99
N ASP A 102 15.48 7.76 11.44
CA ASP A 102 15.62 8.10 12.85
C ASP A 102 14.30 8.61 13.45
N ASN A 103 13.41 9.15 12.62
CA ASN A 103 12.06 9.57 13.00
C ASN A 103 10.98 8.91 12.12
N PRO A 104 10.65 7.62 12.34
CA PRO A 104 9.75 6.87 11.48
C PRO A 104 8.32 7.41 11.50
N GLN A 105 7.83 7.83 10.34
CA GLN A 105 6.45 8.26 10.11
C GLN A 105 5.66 7.18 9.37
N TRP A 106 4.34 7.13 9.58
CA TRP A 106 3.48 6.08 9.01
C TRP A 106 3.54 6.04 7.47
N TYR A 107 3.65 7.21 6.83
CA TYR A 107 3.69 7.33 5.37
C TYR A 107 5.01 6.83 4.77
N TYR A 108 6.09 6.72 5.54
CA TYR A 108 7.36 6.18 5.04
C TYR A 108 7.25 4.71 4.64
N TYR A 109 6.38 3.92 5.27
CA TYR A 109 6.11 2.55 4.83
C TYR A 109 5.52 2.51 3.41
N PHE A 110 4.64 3.46 3.08
CA PHE A 110 4.11 3.61 1.73
C PHE A 110 5.21 4.02 0.75
N LEU A 111 6.03 5.01 1.12
CA LEU A 111 7.14 5.47 0.26
C LEU A 111 8.19 4.37 0.01
N CYS A 112 8.50 3.54 1.00
CA CYS A 112 9.36 2.35 0.82
C CYS A 112 8.82 1.43 -0.28
N GLY A 113 7.51 1.18 -0.29
CA GLY A 113 6.86 0.39 -1.34
C GLY A 113 6.97 1.04 -2.72
N VAL A 114 6.67 2.33 -2.84
CA VAL A 114 6.78 3.08 -4.10
C VAL A 114 8.22 3.09 -4.61
N LYS A 115 9.19 3.44 -3.77
CA LYS A 115 10.61 3.42 -4.12
C LYS A 115 11.08 2.03 -4.55
N GLY A 116 10.67 1.00 -3.83
CA GLY A 116 11.00 -0.39 -4.16
C GLY A 116 10.54 -0.79 -5.56
N ILE A 117 9.40 -0.26 -6.03
CA ILE A 117 8.92 -0.49 -7.40
C ILE A 117 9.63 0.41 -8.41
N GLN A 118 9.75 1.72 -8.13
CA GLN A 118 10.36 2.68 -9.06
C GLN A 118 11.82 2.35 -9.37
N VAL A 119 12.63 2.01 -8.36
CA VAL A 119 14.04 1.63 -8.54
C VAL A 119 14.14 0.34 -9.36
N ASN A 120 13.24 -0.62 -9.14
CA ASN A 120 13.30 -1.90 -9.84
C ASN A 120 12.77 -1.81 -11.28
N SER A 121 11.83 -0.90 -11.58
CA SER A 121 11.39 -0.62 -12.96
C SER A 121 12.51 -0.11 -13.86
N ALA A 122 13.57 0.49 -13.31
CA ALA A 122 14.76 0.89 -14.08
C ALA A 122 15.64 -0.29 -14.53
N TYR A 123 15.52 -1.46 -13.88
CA TYR A 123 16.30 -2.66 -14.21
C TYR A 123 15.57 -3.66 -15.13
N TYR A 124 14.25 -3.50 -15.34
CA TYR A 124 13.46 -4.41 -16.19
C TYR A 124 13.37 -3.98 -17.68
N PHE A 125 14.05 -2.91 -18.09
CA PHE A 125 14.14 -2.48 -19.51
C PHE A 125 15.48 -2.84 -20.19
N LEU A 126 16.34 -3.63 -19.54
CA LEU A 126 17.56 -4.20 -20.10
C LEU A 126 17.46 -5.74 -20.16
N CYS A 127 16.57 -6.25 -21.01
CA CYS A 127 16.63 -7.57 -21.65
C CYS A 127 15.81 -7.52 -22.93
#